data_AF-A0A974NK12-F1
#
_entry.id   AF-A0A974NK12-F1
#
_cell.length_a   1.000
_cell.length_b   1.000
_cell.length_c   1.000
_cell.angle_alpha   90.00
_cell.angle_beta   90.00
_cell.angle_gamma   90.00
#
_symmetry.space_group_name_H-M   'P 1'
#
loop_
_entity.id
_entity.type
_entity.pdbx_description
1 polymer ?
#
loop_
_entity_poly.entity_id
_entity_poly.type
_entity_poly.pdbx_seq_one_letter_code
_entity_poly.pdbx_strand_id
1 'polypeptide(L)'
;MRTITAEEVAGGKAVKYIDVFGLQDNISLKSEFEEKTFWIYDFYCMHPTCNCNNVYLKFINKDDKAEFGVRYTFSTNQFIVEDSTLSKKEARDIAEDTLNNSSQAIELFKQRYLQMKQEGSAILVKAEKKQKPIQVKELIGRNDPCTCGSGKKYKKCCGAAL
;
A
#
# COMPACT_ATOMS: atom_id res chain seq x y z
N MET A 1 0.89 -5.88 -10.74
CA MET A 1 -0.06 -5.36 -9.75
C MET A 1 -1.06 -6.45 -9.40
N ARG A 2 -1.37 -6.62 -8.11
CA ARG A 2 -2.41 -7.50 -7.59
C ARG A 2 -3.39 -6.68 -6.75
N THR A 3 -4.55 -7.25 -6.47
CA THR A 3 -5.49 -6.63 -5.52
C THR A 3 -4.92 -6.70 -4.11
N ILE A 4 -4.92 -5.56 -3.41
CA ILE A 4 -4.62 -5.44 -1.98
C ILE A 4 -5.93 -5.28 -1.22
N THR A 5 -6.15 -6.07 -0.17
CA THR A 5 -7.39 -5.99 0.61
C THR A 5 -7.30 -4.95 1.74
N ALA A 6 -8.45 -4.52 2.24
CA ALA A 6 -8.50 -3.61 3.39
C ALA A 6 -7.95 -4.27 4.66
N GLU A 7 -8.13 -5.59 4.82
CA GLU A 7 -7.58 -6.36 5.92
C GLU A 7 -6.05 -6.41 5.88
N GLU A 8 -5.45 -6.57 4.68
CA GLU A 8 -3.99 -6.51 4.52
C GLU A 8 -3.43 -5.14 4.95
N VAL A 9 -4.11 -4.05 4.55
CA VAL A 9 -3.71 -2.68 4.92
C VAL A 9 -3.90 -2.45 6.42
N ALA A 10 -5.07 -2.81 6.97
CA ALA A 10 -5.41 -2.64 8.39
C ALA A 10 -4.49 -3.47 9.31
N GLY A 11 -4.08 -4.65 8.87
CA GLY A 11 -3.13 -5.51 9.59
C GLY A 11 -1.69 -4.98 9.63
N GLY A 12 -1.39 -3.88 8.92
CA GLY A 12 -0.07 -3.25 8.94
C GLY A 12 1.03 -4.08 8.26
N LYS A 13 0.67 -5.11 7.49
CA LYS A 13 1.62 -5.97 6.79
C LYS A 13 2.40 -5.17 5.74
N ALA A 14 3.70 -5.42 5.63
CA ALA A 14 4.50 -4.85 4.57
C ALA A 14 4.18 -5.54 3.23
N VAL A 15 3.91 -4.75 2.19
CA VAL A 15 3.54 -5.20 0.85
C VAL A 15 4.56 -4.67 -0.16
N LYS A 16 4.85 -5.44 -1.21
CA LYS A 16 5.77 -5.01 -2.27
C LYS A 16 5.19 -3.81 -3.02
N TYR A 17 6.02 -2.82 -3.33
CA TYR A 17 5.58 -1.68 -4.12
C TYR A 17 5.00 -2.08 -5.48
N ILE A 18 5.69 -2.98 -6.19
CA ILE A 18 5.26 -3.52 -7.50
C ILE A 18 3.93 -4.30 -7.46
N ASP A 19 3.57 -4.86 -6.29
CA ASP A 19 2.28 -5.52 -6.11
C ASP A 19 1.15 -4.49 -6.12
N VAL A 20 1.40 -3.27 -5.62
CA VAL A 20 0.41 -2.19 -5.53
C VAL A 20 0.35 -1.36 -6.79
N PHE A 21 1.49 -1.00 -7.37
CA PHE A 21 1.56 -0.03 -8.47
C PHE A 21 1.99 -0.63 -9.81
N GLY A 22 2.41 -1.90 -9.83
CA GLY A 22 3.00 -2.52 -11.01
C GLY A 22 4.41 -2.00 -11.29
N LEU A 23 4.94 -2.34 -12.47
CA LEU A 23 6.20 -1.78 -12.97
C LEU A 23 5.90 -0.36 -13.49
N GLN A 24 6.02 0.64 -12.63
CA GLN A 24 5.97 2.03 -13.05
C GLN A 24 7.30 2.42 -13.72
N ASP A 25 7.20 3.11 -14.86
CA ASP A 25 8.32 3.73 -15.59
C ASP A 25 9.48 2.80 -15.98
N ASN A 26 9.25 1.48 -16.06
CA ASN A 26 10.29 0.46 -16.27
C ASN A 26 11.46 0.51 -15.26
N ILE A 27 11.26 1.09 -14.09
CA ILE A 27 12.30 1.18 -13.07
C ILE A 27 12.44 -0.18 -12.38
N SER A 28 13.39 -0.96 -12.88
CA SER A 28 13.91 -2.16 -12.24
C SER A 28 15.00 -1.78 -11.26
N LEU A 29 14.78 -2.03 -9.96
CA LEU A 29 15.79 -1.80 -8.95
C LEU A 29 16.81 -2.93 -8.97
N LYS A 30 18.08 -2.58 -9.19
CA LYS A 30 19.20 -3.51 -9.14
C LYS A 30 20.42 -2.86 -8.48
N SER A 31 21.24 -3.69 -7.85
CA SER A 31 22.59 -3.36 -7.42
C SER A 31 23.58 -4.24 -8.17
N GLU A 32 24.68 -3.66 -8.62
CA GLU A 32 25.80 -4.37 -9.23
C GLU A 32 26.97 -4.32 -8.25
N PHE A 33 27.49 -5.47 -7.83
CA PHE A 33 28.57 -5.57 -6.86
C PHE A 33 29.47 -6.75 -7.21
N GLU A 34 30.77 -6.50 -7.43
CA GLU A 34 31.76 -7.53 -7.80
C GLU A 34 31.27 -8.47 -8.92
N GLU A 35 30.80 -7.89 -10.03
CA GLU A 35 30.25 -8.61 -11.19
C GLU A 35 28.93 -9.38 -10.95
N LYS A 36 28.39 -9.35 -9.73
CA LYS A 36 27.08 -9.91 -9.40
C LYS A 36 25.99 -8.86 -9.55
N THR A 37 24.82 -9.30 -10.03
CA THR A 37 23.62 -8.45 -10.08
C THR A 37 22.59 -8.93 -9.05
N PHE A 38 22.19 -8.03 -8.15
CA PHE A 38 21.13 -8.25 -7.19
C PHE A 38 19.89 -7.46 -7.58
N TRP A 39 18.78 -8.15 -7.82
CA TRP A 39 17.47 -7.53 -7.98
C TRP A 39 16.91 -7.13 -6.62
N ILE A 40 16.34 -5.94 -6.53
CA ILE A 40 15.83 -5.38 -5.27
C ILE A 40 14.31 -5.28 -5.34
N TYR A 41 13.64 -5.84 -4.33
CA TYR A 41 12.21 -5.65 -4.10
C TYR A 41 12.01 -4.83 -2.84
N ASP A 42 11.29 -3.73 -2.95
CA ASP A 42 10.98 -2.83 -1.85
C ASP A 42 9.57 -3.05 -1.28
N PHE A 43 9.49 -3.09 0.04
CA PHE A 43 8.29 -3.42 0.80
C PHE A 43 7.97 -2.32 1.81
N TYR A 44 6.71 -1.93 1.87
CA TYR A 44 6.23 -0.86 2.74
C TYR A 44 4.94 -1.25 3.45
N CYS A 45 4.78 -0.77 4.68
CA CYS A 45 3.50 -0.79 5.36
C CYS A 45 2.58 0.27 4.76
N MET A 46 1.37 -0.12 4.37
CA MET A 46 0.38 0.78 3.78
C MET A 46 -0.54 1.44 4.83
N HIS A 47 -0.50 1.01 6.09
CA HIS A 47 -1.41 1.52 7.12
C HIS A 47 -1.19 3.03 7.36
N PRO A 48 -2.17 3.91 7.09
CA PRO A 48 -1.94 5.35 7.05
C PRO A 48 -1.58 5.97 8.41
N THR A 49 -2.08 5.39 9.51
CA THR A 49 -1.77 5.87 10.87
C THR A 49 -0.60 5.15 11.54
N CYS A 50 0.01 4.16 10.85
CA CYS A 50 1.18 3.48 11.41
C CYS A 50 2.41 4.40 11.31
N ASN A 51 3.14 4.51 12.41
CA ASN A 51 4.33 5.35 12.58
C ASN A 51 5.63 4.74 12.04
N CYS A 52 5.58 3.57 11.37
CA CYS A 52 6.74 2.99 10.73
C CYS A 52 7.35 3.98 9.72
N ASN A 53 8.66 4.12 9.74
CA ASN A 53 9.41 5.05 8.90
C ASN A 53 10.59 4.35 8.22
N ASN A 54 10.34 3.14 7.75
CA ASN A 54 11.34 2.28 7.13
C ASN A 54 10.83 1.64 5.84
N VAL A 55 11.77 1.17 5.05
CA VAL A 55 11.56 0.26 3.92
C VAL A 55 12.29 -1.05 4.23
N TYR A 56 11.67 -2.17 3.88
CA TYR A 56 12.36 -3.46 3.82
C TYR A 56 12.70 -3.74 2.36
N LEU A 57 13.97 -4.02 2.09
CA LEU A 57 14.51 -4.31 0.77
C LEU A 57 14.95 -5.77 0.75
N LYS A 58 14.46 -6.54 -0.22
CA LYS A 58 14.93 -7.90 -0.46
C LYS A 58 15.82 -7.92 -1.69
N PHE A 59 17.08 -8.28 -1.49
CA PHE A 59 18.09 -8.45 -2.54
C PHE A 59 18.10 -9.92 -2.97
N ILE A 60 18.05 -10.16 -4.28
CA ILE A 60 18.02 -11.51 -4.85
C ILE A 60 18.97 -11.58 -6.04
N ASN A 61 19.96 -12.46 -5.95
CA ASN A 61 20.76 -12.92 -7.09
C ASN A 61 20.31 -14.34 -7.43
N LYS A 62 19.80 -14.53 -8.66
CA LYS A 62 19.26 -15.81 -9.10
C LYS A 62 20.34 -16.80 -9.52
N ASP A 63 21.46 -16.31 -10.04
CA ASP A 63 22.55 -17.13 -10.56
C ASP A 63 23.25 -17.86 -9.42
N ASP A 64 23.53 -17.13 -8.34
CA ASP A 64 24.17 -17.66 -7.13
C ASP A 64 23.16 -18.22 -6.11
N LYS A 65 21.85 -18.10 -6.39
CA LYS A 65 20.75 -18.40 -5.45
C LYS A 65 20.93 -17.70 -4.09
N ALA A 66 21.54 -16.51 -4.11
CA ALA A 66 21.79 -15.72 -2.92
C ALA A 66 20.66 -14.73 -2.68
N GLU A 67 20.24 -14.58 -1.43
CA GLU A 67 19.30 -13.55 -1.02
C GLU A 67 19.62 -13.01 0.37
N PHE A 68 19.29 -11.73 0.56
CA PHE A 68 19.33 -11.11 1.88
C PHE A 68 18.31 -9.99 2.00
N GLY A 69 17.89 -9.71 3.23
CA GLY A 69 17.01 -8.61 3.59
C GLY A 69 17.78 -7.41 4.14
N VAL A 70 17.28 -6.22 3.91
CA VAL A 70 17.78 -4.99 4.52
C VAL A 70 16.61 -4.14 4.98
N ARG A 71 16.59 -3.76 6.25
CA ARG A 71 15.66 -2.75 6.76
C ARG A 71 16.37 -1.41 6.82
N TYR A 72 15.94 -0.44 6.03
CA TYR A 72 16.45 0.93 6.03
C TYR A 72 15.47 1.87 6.74
N THR A 73 15.96 2.65 7.70
CA THR A 73 15.17 3.59 8.50
C THR A 73 15.41 5.03 8.05
N PHE A 74 14.35 5.68 7.55
CA PHE A 74 14.44 7.00 6.92
C PHE A 74 14.82 8.12 7.90
N SER A 75 14.46 8.03 9.19
CA SER A 75 14.77 9.09 10.15
C SER A 75 16.21 9.09 10.62
N THR A 76 16.84 7.92 10.66
CA THR A 76 18.22 7.76 11.16
C THR A 76 19.22 7.60 10.04
N ASN A 77 18.78 7.41 8.78
CA ASN A 77 19.61 7.00 7.66
C ASN A 77 20.48 5.76 7.96
N GLN A 78 19.94 4.83 8.75
CA GLN A 78 20.62 3.60 9.12
C GLN A 78 19.89 2.40 8.53
N PHE A 79 20.66 1.35 8.21
CA PHE A 79 20.11 0.06 7.83
C PHE A 79 20.62 -1.07 8.72
N ILE A 80 19.84 -2.15 8.73
CA ILE A 80 20.17 -3.42 9.36
C ILE A 80 19.98 -4.52 8.33
N VAL A 81 20.94 -5.44 8.24
CA VAL A 81 20.81 -6.65 7.41
C VAL A 81 20.00 -7.68 8.18
N GLU A 82 18.96 -8.20 7.56
CA GLU A 82 18.05 -9.23 8.05
C GLU A 82 18.11 -10.45 7.11
N ASP A 83 17.82 -11.67 7.60
CA ASP A 83 17.61 -12.88 6.79
C ASP A 83 18.55 -13.05 5.57
N SER A 84 19.82 -13.38 5.79
CA SER A 84 20.86 -13.46 4.74
C SER A 84 21.35 -14.88 4.50
N THR A 85 21.44 -15.30 3.24
CA THR A 85 22.19 -16.50 2.81
C THR A 85 23.68 -16.24 2.64
N LEU A 86 24.07 -14.97 2.48
CA LEU A 86 25.46 -14.51 2.39
C LEU A 86 26.06 -14.32 3.78
N SER A 87 27.38 -14.16 3.83
CA SER A 87 28.04 -13.70 5.05
C SER A 87 27.51 -12.32 5.46
N LYS A 88 27.40 -12.06 6.77
CA LYS A 88 26.94 -10.76 7.28
C LYS A 88 27.76 -9.58 6.75
N LYS A 89 29.06 -9.80 6.52
CA LYS A 89 29.96 -8.80 5.97
C LYS A 89 29.62 -8.50 4.50
N GLU A 90 29.56 -9.52 3.66
CA GLU A 90 29.24 -9.37 2.23
C GLU A 90 27.87 -8.70 2.01
N ALA A 91 26.83 -9.16 2.72
CA ALA A 91 25.50 -8.54 2.63
C ALA A 91 25.50 -7.07 3.08
N ARG A 92 26.32 -6.73 4.07
CA ARG A 92 26.50 -5.35 4.53
C ARG A 92 27.21 -4.51 3.48
N ASP A 93 28.31 -5.01 2.91
CA ASP A 93 29.10 -4.29 1.91
C ASP A 93 28.24 -3.97 0.66
N ILE A 94 27.43 -4.92 0.19
CA ILE A 94 26.47 -4.70 -0.92
C ILE A 94 25.41 -3.65 -0.54
N ALA A 95 24.85 -3.75 0.67
CA ALA A 95 23.83 -2.80 1.14
C ALA A 95 24.38 -1.38 1.30
N GLU A 96 25.62 -1.23 1.81
CA GLU A 96 26.30 0.06 1.92
C GLU A 96 26.52 0.68 0.54
N ASP A 97 27.00 -0.09 -0.42
CA ASP A 97 27.20 0.40 -1.79
C ASP A 97 25.87 0.86 -2.42
N THR A 98 24.80 0.08 -2.25
CA THR A 98 23.48 0.44 -2.78
C THR A 98 22.90 1.69 -2.13
N LEU A 99 22.97 1.80 -0.80
CA LEU A 99 22.17 2.76 -0.02
C LEU A 99 22.94 4.03 0.35
N ASN A 100 24.24 3.92 0.64
CA ASN A 100 25.04 5.07 1.05
C ASN A 100 25.60 5.84 -0.15
N ASN A 101 25.85 5.17 -1.28
CA ASN A 101 26.39 5.82 -2.48
C ASN A 101 25.30 6.34 -3.43
N SER A 102 24.01 6.10 -3.15
CA SER A 102 22.89 6.52 -4.02
C SER A 102 21.84 7.35 -3.28
N SER A 103 22.07 8.67 -3.21
CA SER A 103 21.08 9.62 -2.70
C SER A 103 19.75 9.57 -3.47
N GLN A 104 19.81 9.24 -4.77
CA GLN A 104 18.64 9.05 -5.62
C GLN A 104 17.80 7.84 -5.20
N ALA A 105 18.43 6.72 -4.83
CA ALA A 105 17.71 5.54 -4.37
C ALA A 105 16.96 5.82 -3.05
N ILE A 106 17.62 6.50 -2.10
CA ILE A 106 16.99 6.88 -0.84
C ILE A 106 15.79 7.81 -1.06
N GLU A 107 15.91 8.79 -1.95
CA GLU A 107 14.80 9.68 -2.27
C GLU A 107 13.64 8.93 -2.94
N LEU A 108 13.94 8.02 -3.88
CA LEU A 108 12.92 7.14 -4.48
C LEU A 108 12.17 6.33 -3.42
N PHE A 109 12.87 5.71 -2.47
CA PHE A 109 12.23 4.92 -1.41
C PHE A 109 11.35 5.78 -0.49
N LYS A 110 11.75 7.02 -0.20
CA LYS A 110 10.92 7.97 0.55
C LYS A 110 9.65 8.33 -0.20
N GLN A 111 9.76 8.62 -1.50
CA GLN A 111 8.59 8.92 -2.34
C GLN A 111 7.63 7.72 -2.40
N ARG A 112 8.15 6.52 -2.64
CA ARG A 112 7.36 5.29 -2.67
C ARG A 112 6.70 4.97 -1.33
N TYR A 113 7.38 5.23 -0.21
CA TYR A 113 6.79 5.10 1.12
C TYR A 113 5.56 6.00 1.30
N LEU A 114 5.64 7.27 0.87
CA LEU A 114 4.52 8.20 0.96
C LEU A 114 3.35 7.77 0.06
N GLN A 115 3.64 7.32 -1.17
CA GLN A 115 2.62 6.79 -2.08
C GLN A 115 1.90 5.58 -1.50
N MET A 116 2.63 4.65 -0.89
CA MET A 116 2.06 3.46 -0.23
C MET A 116 1.10 3.83 0.91
N LYS A 117 1.43 4.87 1.71
CA LYS A 117 0.55 5.39 2.77
C LYS A 117 -0.71 6.04 2.22
N GLN A 118 -0.58 6.81 1.13
CA GLN A 118 -1.72 7.43 0.45
C GLN A 118 -2.66 6.38 -0.14
N GLU A 119 -2.13 5.37 -0.84
CA GLU A 119 -2.92 4.29 -1.43
C GLU A 119 -3.61 3.45 -0.35
N GLY A 120 -2.90 3.14 0.75
CA GLY A 120 -3.52 2.47 1.89
C GLY A 120 -4.68 3.25 2.49
N SER A 121 -4.57 4.58 2.63
CA SER A 121 -5.69 5.43 3.04
C SER A 121 -6.88 5.33 2.08
N ALA A 122 -6.62 5.40 0.77
CA ALA A 122 -7.67 5.28 -0.24
C ALA A 122 -8.40 3.93 -0.18
N ILE A 123 -7.67 2.83 0.01
CA ILE A 123 -8.23 1.48 0.17
C ILE A 123 -9.15 1.40 1.40
N LEU A 124 -8.71 1.91 2.56
CA LEU A 124 -9.51 1.87 3.78
C LEU A 124 -10.78 2.74 3.66
N VAL A 125 -10.67 3.96 3.13
CA VAL A 125 -11.84 4.84 2.89
C VAL A 125 -12.84 4.19 1.93
N LYS A 126 -12.36 3.51 0.89
CA LYS A 126 -13.22 2.79 -0.07
C LYS A 126 -13.93 1.60 0.60
N ALA A 127 -13.26 0.90 1.51
CA ALA A 127 -13.85 -0.20 2.26
C ALA A 127 -14.94 0.29 3.23
N GLU A 128 -14.70 1.36 3.97
CA GLU A 128 -15.69 1.98 4.86
C GLU A 128 -16.95 2.43 4.11
N LYS A 129 -16.79 3.04 2.93
CA LYS A 129 -17.92 3.45 2.09
C LYS A 129 -18.78 2.26 1.63
N LYS A 130 -18.17 1.10 1.38
CA LYS A 130 -18.91 -0.12 1.02
C LYS A 130 -19.65 -0.73 2.20
N GLN A 131 -19.14 -0.56 3.43
CA GLN A 131 -19.74 -1.13 4.63
C GLN A 131 -20.91 -0.31 5.19
N LYS A 132 -20.97 1.00 4.89
CA LYS A 132 -22.11 1.82 5.31
C LYS A 132 -23.39 1.34 4.61
N PRO A 133 -24.42 0.88 5.35
CA PRO A 133 -25.70 0.57 4.73
C PRO A 133 -26.20 1.82 4.01
N ILE A 134 -26.69 1.64 2.79
CA ILE A 134 -27.41 2.70 2.09
C ILE A 134 -28.52 3.13 3.04
N GLN A 135 -28.46 4.37 3.54
CA GLN A 135 -29.59 4.96 4.23
C GLN A 135 -30.71 5.07 3.18
N VAL A 136 -31.57 4.05 3.15
CA VAL A 136 -32.85 4.15 2.46
C VAL A 136 -33.58 5.24 3.23
N LYS A 137 -33.62 6.46 2.68
CA LYS A 137 -34.58 7.46 3.13
C LYS A 137 -35.92 6.74 3.18
N GLU A 138 -36.60 6.75 4.33
CA GLU A 138 -37.92 6.14 4.45
C GLU A 138 -38.78 6.69 3.30
N LEU A 139 -39.03 5.84 2.31
CA LEU A 139 -39.91 6.18 1.21
C LEU A 139 -41.29 6.19 1.82
N ILE A 140 -41.99 7.33 1.72
CA ILE A 140 -43.38 7.45 2.14
C ILE A 140 -44.17 6.24 1.66
N GLY A 141 -44.75 5.49 2.59
CA GLY A 141 -45.50 4.29 2.27
C GLY A 141 -46.67 4.66 1.37
N ARG A 142 -46.99 3.82 0.38
CA ARG A 142 -48.14 4.05 -0.53
C ARG A 142 -49.45 4.29 0.22
N ASN A 143 -49.60 3.79 1.45
CA ASN A 143 -50.80 3.97 2.28
C ASN A 143 -50.72 5.12 3.30
N ASP A 144 -49.56 5.75 3.49
CA ASP A 144 -49.35 6.79 4.50
C ASP A 144 -50.04 8.10 4.08
N PRO A 145 -50.37 9.00 5.03
CA PRO A 145 -50.89 10.33 4.72
C PRO A 145 -49.95 11.09 3.77
N CYS A 146 -50.51 11.67 2.71
CA CYS A 146 -49.75 12.38 1.70
C CYS A 146 -49.15 13.68 2.27
N THR A 147 -47.87 13.91 2.03
CA THR A 147 -47.12 15.08 2.53
C THR A 147 -47.56 16.43 1.96
N CYS A 148 -48.43 16.44 0.94
CA CYS A 148 -49.03 17.66 0.40
C CYS A 148 -50.15 18.26 1.27
N GLY A 149 -50.47 17.65 2.42
CA GLY A 149 -51.48 18.14 3.34
C GLY A 149 -52.93 17.81 2.95
N SER A 150 -53.14 16.98 1.92
CA SER A 150 -54.49 16.64 1.44
C SER A 150 -55.28 15.70 2.37
N GLY A 151 -54.62 15.09 3.36
CA GLY A 151 -55.19 14.04 4.22
C GLY A 151 -55.45 12.70 3.52
N LYS A 152 -55.19 12.59 2.20
CA LYS A 152 -55.35 11.35 1.42
C LYS A 152 -54.13 10.43 1.58
N LYS A 153 -54.30 9.13 1.36
CA LYS A 153 -53.17 8.17 1.25
C LYS A 153 -52.27 8.56 0.06
N TYR A 154 -50.95 8.43 0.19
CA TYR A 154 -49.97 8.83 -0.84
C TYR A 154 -50.29 8.27 -2.23
N LYS A 155 -50.63 6.97 -2.33
CA LYS A 155 -51.02 6.30 -3.59
C LYS A 155 -52.30 6.83 -4.26
N LYS A 156 -53.13 7.58 -3.51
CA LYS A 156 -54.37 8.20 -4.01
C LYS A 156 -54.21 9.71 -4.20
N CYS A 157 -52.98 10.23 -4.13
CA CYS A 157 -52.67 11.65 -4.25
C CYS A 157 -51.38 11.85 -5.06
N CYS A 158 -50.31 12.39 -4.47
CA CYS A 158 -49.06 12.65 -5.18
C CYS A 158 -48.41 11.39 -5.79
N GLY A 159 -48.65 10.21 -5.21
CA GLY A 159 -48.19 8.92 -5.72
C GLY A 159 -49.19 8.20 -6.64
N ALA A 160 -50.21 8.89 -7.16
CA ALA A 160 -51.21 8.29 -8.04
C ALA A 160 -50.75 8.14 -9.50
N ALA A 161 -49.68 8.85 -9.90
CA ALA A 161 -49.13 8.87 -11.26
C ALA A 161 -47.73 8.22 -11.38
N LEU A 162 -47.33 7.45 -10.35
CA LEU A 162 -46.11 6.63 -10.35
C LEU A 162 -46.45 5.15 -10.59
#